data_AF-A0A3A5JHW5-F1
#
_entry.id   AF-A0A3A5JHW5-F1
#
_cell.length_a   1.000
_cell.length_b   1.000
_cell.length_c   1.000
_cell.angle_alpha   90.00
_cell.angle_beta   90.00
_cell.angle_gamma   90.00
#
_symmetry.space_group_name_H-M   'P 1'
#
loop_
_entity.id
_entity.type
_entity.pdbx_description
1 polymer ?
#
loop_
_entity_poly.entity_id
_entity_poly.type
_entity_poly.pdbx_seq_one_letter_code
_entity_poly.pdbx_strand_id
1 'polypeptide(L)'
;MVDGQRVDATTERNGEVVDVSIPVRNVENGDTVTLRVSYSATNANGALKVPLFVPDYATPGSASVVDVTTTLPQGTQAQGDVFPTVQSSNGNVLTFSLLHVPGFIYATYGDGSGSMLTTSNVMTVVGLLIIVGFLGAFLRYDRNVTRGDIE
;
A
#
# COMPACT_ATOMS: atom_id res chain seq x y z
N MET A 1 2.84 -12.67 21.55
CA MET A 1 1.96 -13.72 22.11
C MET A 1 2.45 -15.06 21.60
N VAL A 2 2.47 -16.08 22.46
CA VAL A 2 2.82 -17.46 22.14
C VAL A 2 1.57 -18.30 22.43
N ASP A 3 1.03 -18.98 21.44
CA ASP A 3 -0.17 -19.84 21.57
C ASP A 3 -1.34 -19.16 22.29
N GLY A 4 -1.59 -17.89 21.93
CA GLY A 4 -2.68 -17.09 22.51
C GLY A 4 -2.37 -16.48 23.88
N GLN A 5 -1.23 -16.77 24.49
CA GLN A 5 -0.81 -16.19 25.76
C GLN A 5 0.13 -15.00 25.56
N ARG A 6 -0.04 -13.95 26.36
CA ARG A 6 0.89 -12.82 26.37
C ARG A 6 2.15 -13.25 27.14
N VAL A 7 3.29 -13.04 26.53
CA VAL A 7 4.61 -13.28 27.13
C VAL A 7 5.44 -12.02 26.99
N ASP A 8 6.33 -11.80 27.96
CA ASP A 8 7.31 -10.73 27.91
C ASP A 8 8.53 -11.21 27.11
N ALA A 9 8.81 -10.50 26.02
CA ALA A 9 10.01 -10.72 25.22
C ALA A 9 11.14 -9.85 25.76
N THR A 10 12.37 -10.36 25.68
CA THR A 10 13.57 -9.57 25.95
C THR A 10 14.14 -9.06 24.65
N THR A 11 14.65 -7.83 24.64
CA THR A 11 15.28 -7.24 23.47
C THR A 11 16.70 -6.83 23.76
N GLU A 12 17.59 -7.12 22.83
CA GLU A 12 18.99 -6.70 22.86
C GLU A 12 19.31 -5.98 21.55
N ARG A 13 19.96 -4.81 21.64
CA ARG A 13 20.37 -4.06 20.46
C ARG A 13 21.78 -4.45 20.08
N ASN A 14 21.95 -4.95 18.86
CA ASN A 14 23.23 -5.35 18.30
C ASN A 14 23.50 -4.58 17.00
N GLY A 15 24.09 -3.39 17.13
CA GLY A 15 24.29 -2.48 16.00
C GLY A 15 22.97 -1.99 15.40
N GLU A 16 22.73 -2.32 14.13
CA GLU A 16 21.50 -1.96 13.39
C GLU A 16 20.37 -2.99 13.56
N VAL A 17 20.64 -4.13 14.20
CA VAL A 17 19.67 -5.20 14.43
C VAL A 17 19.19 -5.18 15.89
N VAL A 18 17.95 -5.60 16.11
CA VAL A 18 17.39 -5.83 17.44
C VAL A 18 17.09 -7.31 17.56
N ASP A 19 17.82 -7.98 18.43
CA ASP A 19 17.60 -9.37 18.78
C ASP A 19 16.42 -9.44 19.75
N VAL A 20 15.44 -10.28 19.43
CA VAL A 20 14.22 -10.42 20.22
C VAL A 20 14.10 -11.87 20.69
N SER A 21 14.31 -12.10 21.98
CA SER A 21 14.13 -13.43 22.58
C SER A 21 12.73 -13.57 23.15
N ILE A 22 11.99 -14.55 22.62
CA ILE A 22 10.62 -14.84 23.03
C ILE A 22 10.64 -16.17 23.80
N PRO A 23 10.29 -16.18 25.11
CA PRO A 23 10.27 -17.42 25.87
C PRO A 23 9.11 -18.30 25.39
N VAL A 24 9.45 -19.52 24.97
CA VAL A 24 8.50 -20.58 24.66
C VAL A 24 8.65 -21.67 25.72
N ARG A 25 7.55 -22.13 26.30
CA ARG A 25 7.55 -23.12 27.39
C ARG A 25 6.70 -24.32 26.99
N ASN A 26 6.99 -25.47 27.60
CA ASN A 26 6.23 -26.72 27.45
C ASN A 26 6.14 -27.17 25.99
N VAL A 27 7.24 -27.07 25.25
CA VAL A 27 7.35 -27.54 23.87
C VAL A 27 8.29 -28.73 23.78
N GLU A 28 7.85 -29.77 23.09
CA GLU A 28 8.63 -30.96 22.77
C GLU A 28 9.10 -30.92 21.31
N ASN A 29 10.01 -31.83 20.96
CA ASN A 29 10.53 -31.91 19.60
C ASN A 29 9.42 -32.36 18.63
N GLY A 30 9.15 -31.54 17.60
CA GLY A 30 8.07 -31.76 16.64
C GLY A 30 6.81 -30.94 16.90
N ASP A 31 6.73 -30.23 18.03
CA ASP A 31 5.61 -29.35 18.31
C ASP A 31 5.59 -28.12 17.39
N THR A 32 4.38 -27.66 17.06
CA THR A 32 4.16 -26.42 16.31
C THR A 32 3.86 -25.28 17.27
N VAL A 33 4.62 -24.20 17.17
CA VAL A 33 4.46 -23.00 18.01
C VAL A 33 3.92 -21.85 17.16
N THR A 34 2.84 -21.21 17.63
CA THR A 34 2.27 -20.04 16.94
C THR A 34 2.69 -18.75 17.63
N LEU A 35 3.42 -17.91 16.91
CA LEU A 35 3.90 -16.61 17.38
C LEU A 35 3.13 -15.47 16.73
N ARG A 36 2.62 -14.55 17.55
CA ARG A 36 2.10 -13.25 17.09
C ARG A 36 2.92 -12.13 17.69
N VAL A 37 3.65 -11.42 16.83
CA VAL A 37 4.45 -10.24 17.19
C VAL A 37 3.73 -8.99 16.69
N SER A 38 3.66 -7.97 17.52
CA SER A 38 3.09 -6.66 17.17
C SER A 38 4.05 -5.59 17.66
N TYR A 39 4.40 -4.66 16.77
CA TYR A 39 5.31 -3.56 17.04
C TYR A 39 4.89 -2.35 16.20
N SER A 40 5.41 -1.18 16.57
CA SER A 40 5.27 0.06 15.80
C SER A 40 6.65 0.54 15.36
N ALA A 41 6.71 1.12 14.16
CA ALA A 41 7.89 1.76 13.62
C ALA A 41 7.52 3.17 13.18
N THR A 42 8.44 4.12 13.37
CA THR A 42 8.28 5.48 12.87
C THR A 42 8.79 5.55 11.45
N ASN A 43 8.01 6.14 10.55
CA ASN A 43 8.30 6.24 9.13
C ASN A 43 8.28 7.69 8.67
N ALA A 44 9.01 8.01 7.61
CA ALA A 44 8.93 9.32 6.98
C ALA A 44 7.60 9.47 6.22
N ASN A 45 7.12 10.70 6.03
CA ASN A 45 5.91 10.93 5.23
C ASN A 45 6.14 10.51 3.79
N GLY A 46 5.20 9.73 3.23
CA GLY A 46 5.27 9.24 1.85
C GLY A 46 6.23 8.08 1.61
N ALA A 47 6.85 7.55 2.68
CA ALA A 47 7.71 6.38 2.59
C ALA A 47 7.49 5.45 3.77
N LEU A 48 7.17 4.20 3.48
CA LEU A 48 7.08 3.12 4.44
C LEU A 48 8.40 2.35 4.39
N LYS A 49 9.10 2.21 5.52
CA LYS A 49 10.23 1.29 5.69
C LYS A 49 10.07 0.55 7.02
N VAL A 50 9.55 -0.67 6.96
CA VAL A 50 9.23 -1.45 8.16
C VAL A 50 10.14 -2.67 8.23
N PRO A 51 10.97 -2.82 9.28
CA PRO A 51 11.74 -4.04 9.49
C PRO A 51 10.79 -5.18 9.84
N LEU A 52 10.93 -6.34 9.21
CA LEU A 52 10.12 -7.50 9.55
C LEU A 52 10.80 -8.34 10.63
N PHE A 53 9.99 -9.03 11.43
CA PHE A 53 10.49 -10.05 12.34
C PHE A 53 10.89 -11.28 11.51
N VAL A 54 12.20 -11.54 11.46
CA VAL A 54 12.77 -12.72 10.80
C VAL A 54 13.12 -13.74 11.88
N PRO A 55 12.53 -14.95 11.87
CA PRO A 55 12.93 -16.00 12.79
C PRO A 55 14.35 -16.49 12.49
N ASP A 56 15.17 -16.66 13.54
CA ASP A 56 16.52 -17.23 13.39
C ASP A 56 16.51 -18.71 12.99
N TYR A 57 15.43 -19.41 13.34
CA TYR A 57 15.25 -20.83 13.03
C TYR A 57 14.32 -21.00 11.84
N ALA A 58 14.76 -21.78 10.86
CA ALA A 58 13.93 -22.15 9.73
C ALA A 58 12.73 -22.97 10.19
N THR A 59 11.53 -22.56 9.80
CA THR A 59 10.32 -23.35 10.02
C THR A 59 10.41 -24.63 9.18
N PRO A 60 10.32 -25.83 9.76
CA PRO A 60 10.39 -27.07 8.99
C PRO A 60 9.16 -27.21 8.06
N GLY A 61 9.40 -27.45 6.77
CA GLY A 61 8.37 -27.66 5.76
C GLY A 61 8.81 -27.21 4.36
N SER A 62 8.24 -27.80 3.31
CA SER A 62 8.53 -27.46 1.91
C SER A 62 7.72 -26.28 1.37
N ALA A 63 6.83 -25.69 2.19
CA ALA A 63 5.94 -24.60 1.84
C ALA A 63 6.22 -23.37 2.72
N SER A 64 7.41 -22.76 2.61
CA SER A 64 7.60 -21.39 3.12
C SER A 64 7.05 -20.41 2.10
N VAL A 65 5.72 -20.28 2.06
CA VAL A 65 5.06 -19.16 1.39
C VAL A 65 4.86 -18.09 2.45
N VAL A 66 5.64 -17.02 2.37
CA VAL A 66 5.51 -15.85 3.23
C VAL A 66 4.57 -14.89 2.52
N ASP A 67 3.35 -14.77 3.04
CA ASP A 67 2.38 -13.80 2.58
C ASP A 67 2.49 -12.53 3.41
N VAL A 68 2.91 -11.44 2.76
CA VAL A 68 2.95 -10.11 3.37
C VAL A 68 1.82 -9.29 2.77
N THR A 69 0.99 -8.73 3.64
CA THR A 69 -0.03 -7.75 3.25
C THR A 69 0.28 -6.42 3.91
N THR A 70 0.38 -5.37 3.10
CA THR A 70 0.62 -4.01 3.56
C THR A 70 -0.54 -3.12 3.15
N THR A 71 -1.09 -2.37 4.11
CA THR A 71 -2.16 -1.41 3.86
C THR A 71 -1.60 -0.01 4.02
N LEU A 72 -1.61 0.77 2.93
CA LEU A 72 -1.19 2.16 2.90
C LEU A 72 -2.31 3.08 3.42
N PRO A 73 -1.98 4.34 3.81
CA PRO A 73 -2.98 5.33 4.19
C PRO A 73 -4.09 5.49 3.13
N GLN A 74 -5.30 5.80 3.58
CA GLN A 74 -6.44 6.00 2.68
C GLN A 74 -6.16 7.12 1.68
N GLY A 75 -6.63 6.95 0.43
CA GLY A 75 -6.40 7.91 -0.66
C GLY A 75 -5.00 7.84 -1.28
N THR A 76 -4.09 7.04 -0.70
CA THR A 76 -2.73 6.86 -1.23
C THR A 76 -2.59 5.55 -1.99
N GLN A 77 -1.64 5.53 -2.92
CA GLN A 77 -1.23 4.34 -3.66
C GLN A 77 0.29 4.25 -3.66
N ALA A 78 0.83 3.04 -3.85
CA ALA A 78 2.26 2.87 -4.04
C ALA A 78 2.71 3.60 -5.31
N GLN A 79 3.79 4.37 -5.22
CA GLN A 79 4.37 5.13 -6.31
C GLN A 79 5.87 4.92 -6.29
N GLY A 80 6.49 4.60 -7.42
CA GLY A 80 7.95 4.42 -7.50
C GLY A 80 8.42 3.10 -6.88
N ASP A 81 9.41 3.19 -5.99
CA ASP A 81 10.16 2.04 -5.50
C ASP A 81 9.37 1.25 -4.44
N VAL A 82 9.22 -0.05 -4.69
CA VAL A 82 8.61 -1.00 -3.76
C VAL A 82 9.49 -2.24 -3.64
N PHE A 83 9.73 -2.66 -2.41
CA PHE A 83 10.46 -3.86 -2.07
C PHE A 83 9.76 -4.62 -0.93
N PRO A 84 9.63 -5.96 -1.03
CA PRO A 84 9.90 -6.79 -2.20
C PRO A 84 8.98 -6.51 -3.40
N THR A 85 9.16 -7.21 -4.51
CA THR A 85 8.29 -7.04 -5.68
C THR A 85 6.84 -7.37 -5.34
N VAL A 86 5.94 -6.44 -5.64
CA VAL A 86 4.49 -6.59 -5.43
C VAL A 86 3.96 -7.66 -6.38
N GLN A 87 3.25 -8.65 -5.84
CA GLN A 87 2.58 -9.67 -6.65
C GLN A 87 1.20 -9.19 -7.12
N SER A 88 0.48 -8.51 -6.24
CA SER A 88 -0.80 -7.88 -6.57
C SER A 88 -1.02 -6.60 -5.78
N SER A 89 -1.75 -5.66 -6.38
CA SER A 89 -2.13 -4.38 -5.79
C SER A 89 -3.62 -4.17 -5.99
N ASN A 90 -4.32 -3.81 -4.92
CA ASN A 90 -5.72 -3.40 -4.96
C ASN A 90 -5.87 -2.08 -4.20
N GLY A 91 -5.80 -0.97 -4.94
CA GLY A 91 -5.86 0.37 -4.36
C GLY A 91 -4.69 0.65 -3.43
N ASN A 92 -4.98 0.76 -2.13
CA ASN A 92 -3.99 1.02 -1.08
C ASN A 92 -3.45 -0.27 -0.43
N VAL A 93 -3.87 -1.45 -0.88
CA VAL A 93 -3.42 -2.75 -0.36
C VAL A 93 -2.42 -3.37 -1.31
N LEU A 94 -1.24 -3.70 -0.79
CA LEU A 94 -0.16 -4.39 -1.50
C LEU A 94 0.00 -5.81 -0.93
N THR A 95 0.09 -6.79 -1.82
CA THR A 95 0.32 -8.19 -1.47
C THR A 95 1.63 -8.67 -2.08
N PHE A 96 2.42 -9.35 -1.25
CA PHE A 96 3.69 -9.95 -1.61
C PHE A 96 3.64 -11.44 -1.25
N SER A 97 4.09 -12.30 -2.17
CA SER A 97 4.28 -13.72 -1.92
C SER A 97 5.75 -14.06 -2.14
N LEU A 98 6.39 -14.58 -1.09
CA LEU A 98 7.84 -14.74 -1.02
C LEU A 98 8.20 -16.13 -0.54
N LEU A 99 9.34 -16.64 -1.01
CA LEU A 99 9.90 -17.93 -0.53
C LEU A 99 10.60 -17.81 0.83
N HIS A 100 11.05 -16.60 1.17
CA HIS A 100 11.77 -16.30 2.41
C HIS A 100 11.28 -14.98 2.99
N VAL A 101 11.33 -14.85 4.33
CA VAL A 101 10.97 -13.60 5.01
C VAL A 101 12.09 -12.57 4.76
N PRO A 102 11.80 -11.42 4.13
CA PRO A 102 12.80 -10.38 3.95
C PRO A 102 13.05 -9.67 5.27
N GLY A 103 14.24 -9.08 5.45
CA GLY A 103 14.54 -8.30 6.67
C GLY A 103 13.71 -7.02 6.81
N PHE A 104 13.16 -6.49 5.71
CA PHE A 104 12.31 -5.30 5.72
C PHE A 104 11.39 -5.28 4.49
N ILE A 105 10.34 -4.47 4.61
CA ILE A 105 9.54 -4.00 3.48
C ILE A 105 9.75 -2.50 3.30
N TYR A 106 9.71 -2.07 2.04
CA TYR A 106 9.82 -0.67 1.65
C TYR A 106 8.78 -0.34 0.59
N ALA A 107 8.11 0.79 0.73
CA ALA A 107 7.22 1.31 -0.30
C ALA A 107 7.16 2.84 -0.22
N THR A 108 7.42 3.51 -1.33
CA THR A 108 7.03 4.92 -1.48
C THR A 108 5.56 5.01 -1.87
N TYR A 109 4.84 5.96 -1.30
CA TYR A 109 3.41 6.13 -1.53
C TYR A 109 3.03 7.61 -1.58
N GLY A 110 2.00 7.91 -2.37
CA GLY A 110 1.49 9.25 -2.56
C GLY A 110 0.04 9.21 -3.01
N ASP A 111 -0.54 10.38 -3.28
CA ASP A 111 -1.94 10.50 -3.68
C ASP A 111 -2.22 9.65 -4.93
N GLY A 112 -3.14 8.69 -4.80
CA GLY A 112 -3.53 7.86 -5.92
C GLY A 112 -4.26 8.69 -6.95
N SER A 113 -3.77 8.72 -8.20
CA SER A 113 -4.37 9.44 -9.33
C SER A 113 -5.73 8.88 -9.79
N GLY A 114 -6.44 8.14 -8.93
CA GLY A 114 -7.74 7.52 -9.19
C GLY A 114 -8.95 8.41 -8.86
N SER A 115 -8.76 9.62 -8.32
CA SER A 115 -9.86 10.58 -8.23
C SER A 115 -10.01 11.28 -9.58
N MET A 116 -11.02 10.88 -10.37
CA MET A 116 -11.44 11.63 -11.57
C MET A 116 -11.77 13.11 -11.23
N LEU A 117 -12.00 13.41 -9.95
CA LEU A 117 -12.31 14.72 -9.40
C LEU A 117 -11.17 15.20 -8.48
N THR A 118 -10.00 15.50 -9.06
CA THR A 118 -9.05 16.43 -8.42
C THR A 118 -9.48 17.87 -8.74
N THR A 119 -9.16 18.85 -7.88
CA THR A 119 -9.50 20.28 -8.11
C THR A 119 -9.03 20.77 -9.47
N SER A 120 -7.88 20.28 -9.94
CA SER A 120 -7.34 20.56 -11.28
C SER A 120 -8.24 20.01 -12.40
N ASN A 121 -8.73 18.78 -12.27
CA ASN A 121 -9.64 18.18 -13.25
C ASN A 121 -11.01 18.88 -13.27
N VAL A 122 -11.50 19.34 -12.12
CA VAL A 122 -12.74 20.12 -12.04
C VAL A 122 -12.62 21.42 -12.84
N MET A 123 -11.49 22.13 -12.73
CA MET A 123 -11.24 23.33 -13.52
C MET A 123 -11.14 23.04 -15.02
N THR A 124 -10.51 21.93 -15.41
CA THR A 124 -10.46 21.49 -16.82
C THR A 124 -11.85 21.16 -17.37
N VAL A 125 -12.70 20.46 -16.60
CA VAL A 125 -14.08 20.13 -17.00
C VAL A 125 -14.92 21.40 -17.14
N VAL A 126 -14.81 22.34 -16.20
CA VAL A 126 -15.51 23.64 -16.28
C VAL A 126 -15.05 24.42 -17.51
N GLY A 127 -13.74 24.48 -17.77
CA GLY A 127 -13.20 25.11 -18.96
C GLY A 127 -13.72 24.49 -20.27
N LEU A 128 -13.79 23.16 -20.32
CA LEU A 128 -14.34 22.43 -21.47
C LEU A 128 -15.82 22.76 -21.70
N LEU A 129 -16.63 22.80 -20.64
CA LEU A 129 -18.05 23.14 -20.73
C LEU A 129 -18.28 24.56 -21.25
N ILE A 130 -17.42 25.52 -20.87
CA ILE A 130 -17.47 26.89 -21.40
C ILE A 130 -17.18 26.91 -22.90
N ILE A 131 -16.13 26.22 -23.35
CA ILE A 131 -15.77 26.15 -24.78
C ILE A 131 -16.90 25.52 -25.60
N VAL A 132 -17.45 24.39 -25.13
CA VAL A 132 -18.58 23.72 -25.79
C VAL A 132 -19.82 24.62 -25.79
N GLY A 133 -20.07 25.35 -24.71
CA GLY A 133 -21.15 26.34 -24.63
C GLY A 133 -21.01 27.45 -25.68
N PHE A 134 -19.81 28.02 -25.83
CA PHE A 134 -19.54 29.03 -26.86
C PHE A 134 -19.68 28.49 -28.27
N LEU A 135 -19.14 27.30 -28.55
CA LEU A 135 -19.29 26.64 -29.86
C LEU A 135 -20.74 26.33 -30.19
N GLY A 136 -21.52 25.83 -29.21
CA GLY A 136 -22.93 25.55 -29.37
C GLY A 136 -23.76 26.82 -29.62
N ALA A 137 -23.47 27.90 -28.90
CA ALA A 137 -24.10 29.19 -29.10
C ALA A 137 -23.78 29.77 -30.49
N PHE A 138 -22.51 29.69 -30.91
CA PHE A 138 -22.06 30.14 -32.22
C PHE A 138 -22.73 29.36 -33.35
N LEU A 139 -22.73 28.02 -33.29
CA LEU A 139 -23.39 27.17 -34.29
C LEU A 139 -24.90 27.41 -34.35
N ARG A 140 -25.56 27.65 -33.21
CA ARG A 140 -27.00 27.97 -33.19
C ARG A 140 -27.29 29.35 -33.78
N TYR A 141 -26.43 30.33 -33.50
CA TYR A 141 -26.53 31.68 -34.06
C TYR A 141 -26.37 31.65 -35.58
N ASP A 142 -25.32 31.00 -36.07
CA ASP A 142 -25.03 30.88 -37.51
C ASP A 142 -26.17 30.17 -38.26
N ARG A 143 -26.73 29.12 -37.64
CA ARG A 143 -27.89 28.40 -38.20
C ARG A 143 -29.18 29.23 -38.20
N ASN A 144 -29.34 30.20 -37.31
CA ASN A 144 -30.50 31.09 -37.28
C ASN A 144 -30.35 32.28 -38.24
N VAL A 145 -29.13 32.82 -38.39
CA VAL A 145 -28.84 33.91 -39.34
C VAL A 145 -28.96 33.39 -40.79
N THR A 146 -28.33 32.24 -41.09
CA THR A 146 -28.39 31.63 -42.43
C THR A 146 -29.81 31.18 -42.83
N ARG A 147 -30.71 30.92 -41.86
CA ARG A 147 -32.13 30.62 -42.13
C ARG A 147 -33.00 31.87 -42.32
N GLY A 148 -32.60 33.01 -41.75
CA GLY A 148 -33.33 34.27 -41.89
C GLY A 148 -33.11 34.96 -43.25
N ASP A 149 -32.05 34.59 -43.97
CA ASP A 149 -31.74 35.11 -45.32
C ASP A 149 -32.42 34.28 -46.45
N ILE A 150 -33.23 33.28 -46.10
CA ILE A 150 -34.02 32.46 -47.03
C ILE A 150 -35.50 32.55 -46.63
N GLU A 151 -36.06 33.76 -46.64
CA GLU A 151 -37.51 34.04 -46.70
C GLU A 151 -37.78 35.17 -47.69
#